data_AF-A0A927VC68-F1
#
_entry.id   AF-A0A927VC68-F1
#
_cell.length_a   1.000
_cell.length_b   1.000
_cell.length_c   1.000
_cell.angle_alpha   90.00
_cell.angle_beta   90.00
_cell.angle_gamma   90.00
#
_symmetry.space_group_name_H-M   'P 1'
#
loop_
_entity.id
_entity.type
_entity.pdbx_description
1 polymer ?
#
loop_
_entity_poly.entity_id
_entity_poly.type
_entity_poly.pdbx_seq_one_letter_code
_entity_poly.pdbx_strand_id
1 'polypeptide(L)' 'MGGQILEYEAKTIYRNGREEGIKEGINNKLVQQINKKLEKGYHLDQIADALEETVETIEQLIKEYKLG' A
#
# COMPACT_ATOMS: atom_id res chain seq x y z
N MET A 1 13.50 38.01 1.86
CA MET A 1 12.65 37.09 1.08
C MET A 1 13.03 35.60 1.28
N GLY A 2 13.86 35.22 2.26
CA GLY A 2 14.27 33.81 2.46
C GLY A 2 13.41 32.98 3.42
N GLY A 3 12.66 33.61 4.33
CA GLY A 3 11.88 32.90 5.36
C GLY A 3 10.62 32.19 4.86
N GLN A 4 9.94 32.74 3.85
CA GLN A 4 8.70 32.15 3.31
C GLN A 4 8.94 30.87 2.48
N ILE A 5 10.12 30.73 1.87
CA ILE A 5 10.45 29.58 1.02
C ILE A 5 10.70 28.33 1.89
N LEU A 6 11.42 28.48 3.00
CA LEU A 6 11.72 27.40 3.95
C LEU A 6 10.45 26.83 4.61
N GLU A 7 9.48 27.68 4.95
CA GLU A 7 8.23 27.23 5.58
C GLU A 7 7.34 26.44 4.60
N TYR A 8 7.35 26.81 3.32
CA TYR A 8 6.62 26.09 2.26
C TYR A 8 7.23 24.71 1.98
N GLU A 9 8.57 24.63 1.89
CA GLU A 9 9.27 23.35 1.70
C GLU A 9 9.05 22.41 2.89
N ALA A 10 9.20 22.90 4.13
CA ALA A 10 8.96 22.09 5.33
C ALA A 10 7.52 21.54 5.40
N LYS A 11 6.53 22.37 5.05
CA LYS A 11 5.12 21.95 5.00
C LYS A 11 4.85 20.92 3.91
N THR A 12 5.53 21.03 2.78
CA THR A 12 5.42 20.08 1.67
C THR A 12 6.04 18.74 2.05
N ILE A 13 7.24 18.73 2.63
CA ILE A 13 7.92 17.52 3.11
C ILE A 13 7.07 16.80 4.16
N TYR A 14 6.50 17.55 5.12
CA TYR A 14 5.64 16.96 6.15
C TYR A 14 4.38 16.32 5.56
N ARG A 15 3.73 16.98 4.58
CA ARG A 15 2.55 16.43 3.89
C ARG A 15 2.90 15.16 3.13
N ASN A 16 3.98 15.19 2.35
CA ASN A 16 4.44 14.04 1.59
C ASN A 16 4.74 12.85 2.51
N GLY A 17 5.50 13.07 3.60
CA GLY A 17 5.80 12.01 4.57
C GLY A 17 4.55 11.42 5.24
N ARG A 18 3.53 12.24 5.50
CA ARG A 18 2.25 11.77 6.04
C ARG A 18 1.46 10.95 5.01
N GLU A 19 1.43 11.39 3.76
CA GLU A 19 0.76 10.68 2.66
C GLU A 19 1.43 9.34 2.37
N GLU A 20 2.77 9.29 2.34
CA GLU A 20 3.53 8.04 2.18
C GLU A 20 3.26 7.08 3.34
N GLY A 21 3.31 7.55 4.59
CA GLY A 21 3.03 6.70 5.74
C GLY A 21 1.61 6.14 5.76
N ILE A 22 0.62 6.91 5.31
CA ILE A 22 -0.77 6.42 5.15
C ILE A 22 -0.82 5.33 4.06
N LYS A 23 -0.17 5.58 2.92
CA LYS A 23 -0.13 4.64 1.80
C LYS A 23 0.56 3.33 2.19
N GLU A 24 1.69 3.39 2.87
CA GLU A 24 2.38 2.22 3.41
C GLU A 24 1.49 1.44 4.39
N GLY A 25 0.78 2.15 5.28
CA GLY A 25 -0.15 1.52 6.21
C GLY A 25 -1.28 0.76 5.51
N ILE A 26 -1.87 1.35 4.46
CA ILE A 26 -2.92 0.72 3.65
C ILE A 26 -2.36 -0.52 2.93
N ASN A 27 -1.20 -0.39 2.28
CA ASN A 27 -0.55 -1.49 1.57
C ASN A 27 -0.22 -2.65 2.51
N ASN A 28 0.35 -2.37 3.70
CA ASN A 28 0.67 -3.41 4.69
C ASN A 28 -0.57 -4.17 5.15
N LYS A 29 -1.69 -3.47 5.37
CA LYS A 29 -2.96 -4.13 5.73
C LYS A 29 -3.51 -4.99 4.60
N LEU A 30 -3.38 -4.54 3.34
CA LEU A 30 -3.82 -5.30 2.17
C LEU A 30 -2.97 -6.57 1.99
N VAL A 31 -1.64 -6.44 2.08
CA VAL A 31 -0.66 -7.55 2.05
C VAL A 31 -0.96 -8.61 3.12
N GLN A 32 -1.26 -8.20 4.36
CA GLN A 32 -1.65 -9.14 5.41
C GLN A 32 -2.94 -9.91 5.09
N GLN A 33 -3.93 -9.24 4.49
CA GLN A 33 -5.17 -9.89 4.09
C GLN A 33 -4.97 -10.87 2.94
N ILE A 34 -4.12 -10.51 1.97
CA ILE A 34 -3.73 -11.39 0.85
C ILE A 34 -3.04 -12.65 1.40
N ASN A 35 -2.01 -12.48 2.24
CA ASN A 35 -1.26 -13.60 2.81
C ASN A 35 -2.18 -14.57 3.57
N LYS A 36 -3.06 -14.03 4.42
CA LYS A 36 -4.01 -14.86 5.19
C LYS A 36 -5.02 -15.61 4.31
N LYS A 37 -5.36 -15.08 3.14
CA LYS A 37 -6.24 -15.77 2.17
C LYS A 37 -5.46 -16.83 1.38
N LEU A 38 -4.21 -16.56 1.01
CA LEU A 38 -3.32 -17.56 0.41
C LEU A 38 -3.09 -18.76 1.34
N GLU A 39 -2.83 -18.51 2.63
CA GLU A 39 -2.69 -19.57 3.65
C GLU A 39 -3.95 -20.44 3.80
N LYS A 40 -5.12 -19.88 3.49
CA LYS A 40 -6.41 -20.60 3.49
C LYS A 40 -6.67 -21.34 2.17
N GLY A 41 -5.79 -21.22 1.18
CA GLY A 41 -5.90 -21.87 -0.12
C GLY A 41 -6.81 -21.16 -1.13
N TYR A 42 -7.08 -19.86 -0.96
CA TYR A 42 -7.84 -19.09 -1.96
C TYR A 42 -6.99 -18.82 -3.21
N HIS A 43 -7.63 -18.86 -4.37
CA HIS A 43 -7.01 -18.46 -5.64
C HIS A 43 -6.99 -16.93 -5.80
N LEU A 44 -6.15 -16.44 -6.71
CA LEU A 44 -5.93 -15.00 -6.93
C LEU A 44 -7.21 -14.26 -7.34
N ASP A 45 -8.04 -14.87 -8.19
CA ASP A 45 -9.36 -14.34 -8.59
C ASP A 45 -10.29 -14.17 -7.39
N GLN A 46 -10.36 -15.18 -6.51
CA GLN A 46 -11.19 -15.11 -5.30
C GLN A 46 -10.66 -14.08 -4.30
N ILE A 47 -9.34 -13.90 -4.23
CA ILE A 47 -8.72 -12.87 -3.38
C ILE A 47 -9.03 -11.47 -3.93
N ALA A 48 -8.89 -11.29 -5.24
CA ALA A 48 -9.21 -10.05 -5.94
C ALA A 48 -10.68 -9.65 -5.72
N ASP A 49 -11.62 -10.56 -5.99
CA ASP A 49 -13.05 -10.32 -5.73
C ASP A 49 -13.32 -10.01 -4.25
N ALA A 50 -12.72 -10.77 -3.32
CA ALA A 50 -12.98 -10.61 -1.89
C ALA A 50 -12.31 -9.39 -1.26
N LEU A 51 -11.36 -8.75 -1.94
CA LEU A 51 -10.69 -7.52 -1.51
C LEU A 51 -11.12 -6.31 -2.34
N GLU A 52 -12.02 -6.51 -3.32
CA GLU A 52 -12.45 -5.48 -4.28
C GLU A 52 -11.26 -4.85 -5.04
N GLU A 53 -10.24 -5.67 -5.31
CA GLU A 53 -9.01 -5.30 -6.00
C GLU A 53 -8.89 -6.08 -7.31
N THR A 54 -7.96 -5.67 -8.18
CA THR A 54 -7.71 -6.41 -9.42
C THR A 54 -6.72 -7.56 -9.19
N VAL A 55 -6.85 -8.64 -9.97
CA VAL A 55 -5.89 -9.76 -9.94
C VAL A 55 -4.45 -9.27 -10.17
N GLU A 56 -4.26 -8.30 -11.05
CA GLU A 56 -2.95 -7.70 -11.33
C GLU A 56 -2.38 -7.00 -10.08
N THR A 57 -3.21 -6.25 -9.35
CA THR A 57 -2.80 -5.60 -8.09
C THR A 57 -2.41 -6.63 -7.04
N ILE A 58 -3.20 -7.70 -6.88
CA ILE A 58 -2.90 -8.79 -5.95
C ILE A 58 -1.58 -9.48 -6.33
N GLU A 59 -1.39 -9.82 -7.60
CA GLU A 59 -0.17 -10.47 -8.09
C GLU A 59 1.07 -9.59 -7.89
N GLN A 60 0.96 -8.29 -8.19
CA GLN A 60 2.05 -7.34 -7.98
C GLN A 60 2.43 -7.26 -6.50
N LEU A 61 1.46 -7.17 -5.59
CA LEU A 61 1.71 -7.12 -4.16
C LEU A 61 2.32 -8.42 -3.63
N ILE A 62 1.86 -9.58 -4.12
CA ILE A 62 2.46 -10.88 -3.80
C ILE A 62 3.93 -10.91 -4.20
N LYS A 63 4.26 -10.43 -5.39
CA LYS A 63 5.63 -10.41 -5.91
C LYS A 63 6.52 -9.41 -5.16
N GLU A 64 6.01 -8.21 -4.91
CA GLU A 64 6.72 -7.12 -4.24
C GLU A 64 7.05 -7.49 -2.80
N TYR A 65 6.09 -8.07 -2.07
CA TYR A 65 6.24 -8.46 -0.66
C TYR A 65 6.66 -9.92 -0.47
N LYS A 66 6.88 -10.67 -1.56
CA LYS A 66 7.27 -12.10 -1.56
C LYS A 66 6.34 -12.95 -0.69
N LEU A 67 5.04 -12.76 -0.86
CA LEU A 67 4.01 -13.55 -0.19
C LEU A 67 3.94 -14.93 -0.85
N GLY A 68 3.81 -15.99 -0.06
CA GLY A 68 3.84 -17.37 -0.57
C GLY A 68 4.37 -18.35 0.45
#